data_AF-A0A699YV68-F1
#
_entry.id   AF-A0A699YV68-F1
#
_cell.length_a   1.000
_cell.length_b   1.000
_cell.length_c   1.000
_cell.angle_alpha   90.00
_cell.angle_beta   90.00
_cell.angle_gamma   90.00
#
_symmetry.space_group_name_H-M   'P 1'
#
loop_
_entity.id
_entity.type
_entity.pdbx_description
1 polymer ?
#
loop_
_entity_poly.entity_id
_entity_poly.type
_entity_poly.pdbx_seq_one_letter_code
_entity_poly.pdbx_strand_id
1 'polypeptide(L)'
;MVMADYLTFLRKYALNELAADVGNAAARLDNIQWCLTVPAMWSEGNKALMRRASFVAGLIKKADSDALTIILEPEAAALHALDKQAPPLVAGMSVMVLDVGGGTADATVHNCQALGGQVVLSEATCAEGALCGSVYVDKEFRSFYRKAVGEAAFDKWAKDDRASLQQVMQEWEKIKCSYASNHASGLAQSLGQLNLGASEPNSTFT
;
A
#
# COMPACT_ATOMS: atom_id res chain seq x y z
N MET A 1 -21.39 -7.86 -4.00
CA MET A 1 -20.24 -8.34 -3.17
C MET A 1 -19.40 -7.10 -3.00
N VAL A 2 -19.18 -6.58 -1.79
CA VAL A 2 -18.60 -5.24 -1.60
C VAL A 2 -17.33 -5.00 -2.44
N MET A 3 -16.43 -5.98 -2.51
CA MET A 3 -15.24 -5.91 -3.37
C MET A 3 -15.56 -5.80 -4.87
N ALA A 4 -16.50 -6.60 -5.37
CA ALA A 4 -16.92 -6.54 -6.78
C ALA A 4 -17.63 -5.22 -7.10
N ASP A 5 -18.41 -4.70 -6.15
CA ASP A 5 -19.12 -3.44 -6.31
C ASP A 5 -18.10 -2.29 -6.43
N TYR A 6 -17.09 -2.24 -5.54
CA TYR A 6 -15.97 -1.29 -5.64
C TYR A 6 -15.19 -1.44 -6.96
N LEU A 7 -14.79 -2.66 -7.32
CA LEU A 7 -14.06 -2.93 -8.56
C LEU A 7 -14.87 -2.55 -9.81
N THR A 8 -16.19 -2.62 -9.77
CA THR A 8 -17.06 -2.18 -10.88
C THR A 8 -16.92 -0.69 -11.12
N PHE A 9 -16.92 0.12 -10.05
CA PHE A 9 -16.70 1.56 -10.14
C PHE A 9 -15.27 1.88 -10.57
N LEU A 10 -14.28 1.20 -10.00
CA LEU A 10 -12.87 1.36 -10.37
C LEU A 10 -12.65 1.09 -11.85
N ARG A 11 -13.16 -0.03 -12.37
CA ARG A 11 -13.08 -0.38 -13.80
C ARG A 11 -13.72 0.71 -14.66
N LYS A 12 -14.93 1.17 -14.31
CA LYS A 12 -15.61 2.22 -15.07
C LYS A 12 -14.77 3.50 -15.13
N TYR A 13 -14.22 3.92 -13.99
CA TYR A 13 -13.35 5.09 -13.92
C TYR A 13 -12.08 4.89 -14.76
N ALA A 14 -11.34 3.80 -14.53
CA ALA A 14 -10.10 3.51 -15.24
C ALA A 14 -10.28 3.42 -16.77
N LEU A 15 -11.34 2.77 -17.25
CA LEU A 15 -11.61 2.68 -18.69
C LEU A 15 -11.97 4.05 -19.31
N ASN A 16 -12.67 4.92 -18.56
CA ASN A 16 -12.98 6.26 -19.03
C ASN A 16 -11.71 7.12 -19.15
N GLU A 17 -10.85 7.09 -18.14
CA GLU A 17 -9.56 7.80 -18.17
C GLU A 17 -8.67 7.26 -19.30
N LEU A 18 -8.55 5.94 -19.42
CA LEU A 18 -7.77 5.31 -20.49
C LEU A 18 -8.34 5.65 -21.88
N ALA A 19 -9.66 5.66 -22.05
CA ALA A 19 -10.28 6.04 -23.31
C ALA A 19 -10.04 7.52 -23.66
N ALA A 20 -9.93 8.40 -22.66
CA ALA A 20 -9.57 9.80 -22.87
C ALA A 20 -8.11 9.95 -23.33
N ASP A 21 -7.19 9.16 -22.78
CA ASP A 21 -5.76 9.23 -23.10
C ASP A 21 -5.38 8.53 -24.42
N VAL A 22 -5.84 7.29 -24.63
CA VAL A 22 -5.41 6.44 -25.77
C VAL A 22 -6.53 6.12 -26.76
N GLY A 23 -7.73 6.63 -26.53
CA GLY A 23 -8.91 6.42 -27.38
C GLY A 23 -9.68 5.14 -27.09
N ASN A 24 -10.98 5.16 -27.43
CA ASN A 24 -11.93 4.07 -27.16
C ASN A 24 -11.55 2.71 -27.75
N ALA A 25 -10.82 2.67 -28.87
CA ALA A 25 -10.42 1.42 -29.50
C ALA A 25 -9.33 0.70 -28.71
N ALA A 26 -8.38 1.45 -28.13
CA ALA A 26 -7.31 0.90 -27.31
C ALA A 26 -7.81 0.55 -25.90
N ALA A 27 -8.71 1.36 -25.31
CA ALA A 27 -9.28 1.16 -23.98
C ALA A 27 -10.35 0.02 -23.89
N ARG A 28 -10.28 -0.97 -24.79
CA ARG A 28 -11.16 -2.15 -24.74
C ARG A 28 -10.59 -3.18 -23.78
N LEU A 29 -11.47 -3.88 -23.07
CA LEU A 29 -11.07 -4.96 -22.14
C LEU A 29 -10.16 -6.02 -22.78
N ASP A 30 -10.32 -6.30 -24.08
CA ASP A 30 -9.50 -7.28 -24.81
C ASP A 30 -8.03 -6.85 -24.98
N ASN A 31 -7.72 -5.58 -24.76
CA ASN A 31 -6.38 -5.02 -24.87
C ASN A 31 -5.74 -4.73 -23.50
N ILE A 32 -6.40 -5.11 -22.40
CA ILE A 32 -6.01 -4.72 -21.05
C ILE A 32 -5.57 -5.94 -20.25
N GLN A 33 -4.37 -5.86 -19.69
CA GLN A 33 -3.90 -6.72 -18.62
C GLN A 33 -4.18 -6.02 -17.28
N TRP A 34 -4.99 -6.62 -16.41
CA TRP A 34 -5.19 -6.14 -15.06
C TRP A 34 -4.16 -6.79 -14.13
N CYS A 35 -3.43 -5.97 -13.38
CA CYS A 35 -2.56 -6.41 -12.29
C CYS A 35 -3.14 -5.90 -10.98
N LEU A 36 -3.68 -6.79 -10.14
CA LEU A 36 -4.21 -6.41 -8.83
C LEU A 36 -3.26 -6.90 -7.73
N THR A 37 -2.85 -5.96 -6.89
CA THR A 37 -2.04 -6.27 -5.72
C THR A 37 -2.91 -6.83 -4.60
N VAL A 38 -2.38 -7.75 -3.81
CA VAL A 38 -3.01 -8.28 -2.59
C VAL A 38 -1.97 -8.43 -1.48
N PRO A 39 -2.39 -8.40 -0.20
CA PRO A 39 -1.46 -8.60 0.91
C PRO A 39 -0.78 -9.98 0.85
N ALA A 40 0.50 -10.03 1.25
CA ALA A 40 1.26 -11.27 1.25
C ALA A 40 0.69 -12.35 2.20
N MET A 41 0.09 -11.92 3.31
CA MET A 41 -0.54 -12.82 4.28
C MET A 41 -1.86 -13.47 3.80
N TRP A 42 -2.37 -13.11 2.61
CA TRP A 42 -3.62 -13.66 2.12
C TRP A 42 -3.49 -15.13 1.71
N SER A 43 -4.41 -15.94 2.23
CA SER A 43 -4.58 -17.34 1.78
C SER A 43 -4.99 -17.43 0.31
N GLU A 44 -4.74 -18.59 -0.30
CA GLU A 44 -5.22 -18.89 -1.66
C GLU A 44 -6.74 -18.75 -1.82
N GLY A 45 -7.51 -19.03 -0.75
CA GLY A 45 -8.95 -18.79 -0.74
C GLY A 45 -9.32 -17.31 -0.87
N ASN A 46 -8.57 -16.41 -0.21
CA ASN A 46 -8.78 -14.97 -0.32
C ASN A 46 -8.37 -14.44 -1.71
N LYS A 47 -7.25 -14.94 -2.27
CA LYS A 47 -6.82 -14.63 -3.65
C LYS A 47 -7.87 -15.10 -4.67
N ALA A 48 -8.42 -16.29 -4.50
CA ALA A 48 -9.50 -16.81 -5.33
C ALA A 48 -10.79 -15.95 -5.21
N LEU A 49 -11.09 -15.43 -4.01
CA LEU A 49 -12.19 -14.50 -3.81
C LEU A 49 -11.98 -13.17 -4.56
N MET A 50 -10.76 -12.61 -4.57
CA MET A 50 -10.42 -11.42 -5.35
C MET A 50 -10.59 -11.66 -6.85
N ARG A 51 -10.13 -12.82 -7.35
CA ARG A 51 -10.31 -13.24 -8.75
C ARG A 51 -11.79 -13.36 -9.10
N ARG A 52 -12.61 -13.96 -8.23
CA ARG A 52 -14.06 -14.02 -8.39
C ARG A 52 -14.69 -12.63 -8.39
N ALA A 53 -14.30 -11.75 -7.48
CA ALA A 53 -14.79 -10.38 -7.42
C ALA A 53 -14.46 -9.61 -8.70
N SER A 54 -13.26 -9.78 -9.25
CA SER A 54 -12.80 -9.18 -10.51
C SER A 54 -13.62 -9.65 -11.71
N PHE A 55 -13.97 -10.94 -11.75
CA PHE A 55 -14.88 -11.48 -12.76
C PHE A 55 -16.30 -10.91 -12.63
N VAL A 56 -16.87 -10.89 -11.42
CA VAL A 56 -18.21 -10.31 -11.17
C VAL A 56 -18.25 -8.82 -11.52
N ALA A 57 -17.18 -8.09 -11.19
CA ALA A 57 -17.00 -6.69 -11.55
C ALA A 57 -16.72 -6.49 -13.06
N GLY A 58 -16.52 -7.57 -13.81
CA GLY A 58 -16.26 -7.60 -15.24
C GLY A 58 -14.96 -6.91 -15.66
N LEU A 59 -13.92 -6.95 -14.82
CA LEU A 59 -12.55 -6.63 -15.24
C LEU A 59 -12.07 -7.69 -16.25
N ILE A 60 -12.48 -8.93 -16.05
CA ILE A 60 -12.15 -10.09 -16.89
C ILE A 60 -13.42 -10.83 -17.34
N LYS A 61 -13.35 -11.44 -18.53
CA LYS A 61 -14.49 -12.15 -19.16
C LYS A 61 -14.69 -13.57 -18.65
N LYS A 62 -13.67 -14.17 -18.03
CA LYS A 62 -13.70 -15.52 -17.44
C LYS A 62 -12.92 -15.49 -16.14
N ALA A 63 -13.30 -16.31 -15.16
CA ALA A 63 -12.65 -16.31 -13.84
C ALA A 63 -11.17 -16.72 -13.91
N ASP A 64 -10.83 -17.65 -14.80
CA ASP A 64 -9.49 -18.19 -15.06
C ASP A 64 -8.72 -17.40 -16.14
N SER A 65 -9.19 -16.20 -16.51
CA SER A 65 -8.54 -15.42 -17.55
C SER A 65 -7.12 -14.98 -17.18
N ASP A 66 -6.20 -15.18 -18.12
CA ASP A 66 -4.81 -14.68 -18.04
C ASP A 66 -4.73 -13.15 -18.11
N ALA A 67 -5.81 -12.46 -18.51
CA ALA A 67 -5.92 -11.01 -18.47
C ALA A 67 -5.96 -10.41 -17.05
N LEU A 68 -5.91 -11.26 -16.01
CA LEU A 68 -5.76 -10.87 -14.61
C LEU A 68 -4.58 -11.58 -13.96
N THR A 69 -3.59 -10.78 -13.57
CA THR A 69 -2.50 -11.15 -12.69
C THR A 69 -2.83 -10.67 -11.28
N ILE A 70 -2.85 -11.60 -10.32
CA ILE A 70 -2.80 -11.25 -8.90
C ILE A 70 -1.32 -11.28 -8.51
N ILE A 71 -0.82 -10.17 -7.98
CA ILE A 71 0.56 -10.03 -7.51
C ILE A 71 0.54 -9.66 -6.04
N LEU A 72 1.58 -10.03 -5.28
CA LEU A 72 1.68 -9.60 -3.89
C LEU A 72 2.06 -8.11 -3.83
N GLU A 73 1.46 -7.37 -2.91
CA GLU A 73 1.85 -5.99 -2.59
C GLU A 73 3.37 -5.82 -2.41
N PRO A 74 4.06 -6.64 -1.59
CA PRO A 74 5.51 -6.48 -1.41
C PRO A 74 6.32 -6.81 -2.67
N GLU A 75 5.88 -7.74 -3.51
CA GLU A 75 6.55 -8.02 -4.79
C GLU A 75 6.41 -6.84 -5.75
N ALA A 76 5.21 -6.28 -5.86
CA ALA A 76 4.95 -5.09 -6.67
C ALA A 76 5.77 -3.88 -6.17
N ALA A 77 5.85 -3.69 -4.85
CA ALA A 77 6.65 -2.64 -4.23
C ALA A 77 8.15 -2.82 -4.49
N ALA A 78 8.67 -4.04 -4.32
CA ALA A 78 10.07 -4.35 -4.61
C ALA A 78 10.40 -4.12 -6.09
N LEU A 79 9.57 -4.60 -7.02
CA LEU A 79 9.74 -4.37 -8.46
C LEU A 79 9.74 -2.86 -8.80
N HIS A 80 8.85 -2.08 -8.19
CA HIS A 80 8.80 -0.64 -8.40
C HIS A 80 10.06 0.07 -7.87
N ALA A 81 10.52 -0.27 -6.67
CA ALA A 81 11.73 0.33 -6.08
C ALA A 81 12.97 0.08 -6.95
N LEU A 82 13.05 -1.08 -7.59
CA LEU A 82 14.13 -1.46 -8.51
C LEU A 82 14.13 -0.68 -9.81
N ASP A 83 12.95 -0.44 -10.39
CA ASP A 83 12.84 0.36 -11.61
C ASP A 83 13.30 1.81 -11.37
N LYS A 84 13.08 2.34 -10.16
CA LYS A 84 13.25 3.77 -9.90
C LYS A 84 14.56 4.17 -9.22
N GLN A 85 15.01 3.44 -8.19
CA GLN A 85 15.97 4.03 -7.22
C GLN A 85 16.91 3.05 -6.52
N ALA A 86 16.65 1.74 -6.52
CA ALA A 86 17.50 0.78 -5.81
C ALA A 86 18.66 0.27 -6.70
N PRO A 87 19.82 -0.12 -6.11
CA PRO A 87 20.76 -0.97 -6.81
C PRO A 87 20.03 -2.22 -7.35
N PRO A 88 20.44 -2.76 -8.50
CA PRO A 88 19.79 -3.94 -9.06
C PRO A 88 19.77 -5.06 -8.04
N LEU A 89 18.66 -5.82 -7.94
CA LEU A 89 18.67 -7.03 -7.13
C LEU A 89 19.74 -7.96 -7.67
N VAL A 90 20.67 -8.35 -6.81
CA VAL A 90 21.69 -9.34 -7.12
C VAL A 90 21.33 -10.63 -6.41
N ALA A 91 21.52 -11.75 -7.08
CA ALA A 91 21.36 -13.05 -6.46
C ALA A 91 22.25 -13.15 -5.21
N GLY A 92 21.68 -13.66 -4.11
CA GLY A 92 22.33 -13.72 -2.80
C GLY A 92 22.01 -12.54 -1.87
N MET A 93 21.30 -11.51 -2.35
CA MET A 93 20.76 -10.46 -1.49
C MET A 93 19.45 -10.88 -0.83
N SER A 94 19.15 -10.28 0.32
CA SER A 94 17.83 -10.30 0.95
C SER A 94 17.26 -8.89 1.00
N VAL A 95 15.98 -8.75 0.68
CA VAL A 95 15.26 -7.47 0.68
C VAL A 95 14.10 -7.58 1.67
N MET A 96 13.96 -6.57 2.52
CA MET A 96 12.79 -6.41 3.37
C MET A 96 11.88 -5.34 2.77
N VAL A 97 10.59 -5.66 2.67
CA VAL A 97 9.55 -4.68 2.33
C VAL A 97 8.73 -4.41 3.57
N LEU A 98 8.62 -3.13 3.93
CA LEU A 98 7.78 -2.65 5.03
C LEU A 98 6.65 -1.80 4.42
N ASP A 99 5.46 -2.37 4.33
CA ASP A 99 4.26 -1.68 3.89
C ASP A 99 3.50 -1.14 5.10
N VAL A 100 3.69 0.15 5.40
CA VAL A 100 3.04 0.81 6.54
C VAL A 100 1.85 1.63 6.03
N GLY A 101 0.72 0.95 5.89
CA GLY A 101 -0.50 1.49 5.32
C GLY A 101 -1.41 2.21 6.32
N GLY A 102 -2.68 2.36 5.92
CA GLY A 102 -3.69 3.04 6.72
C GLY A 102 -4.13 2.25 7.96
N GLY A 103 -4.31 0.94 7.82
CA GLY A 103 -4.81 0.07 8.91
C GLY A 103 -3.74 -0.89 9.46
N THR A 104 -2.92 -1.44 8.57
CA THR A 104 -1.90 -2.43 8.89
C THR A 104 -0.50 -1.87 8.63
N ALA A 105 0.48 -2.48 9.30
CA ALA A 105 1.85 -2.48 8.84
C ALA A 105 2.25 -3.94 8.58
N ASP A 106 2.73 -4.22 7.38
CA ASP A 106 3.08 -5.56 6.92
C ASP A 106 4.57 -5.60 6.58
N ALA A 107 5.26 -6.64 7.06
CA ALA A 107 6.68 -6.87 6.86
C ALA A 107 6.90 -8.20 6.13
N THR A 108 7.62 -8.15 5.02
CA THR A 108 8.07 -9.35 4.30
C THR A 108 9.56 -9.30 4.04
N VAL A 109 10.18 -10.47 4.02
CA VAL A 109 11.59 -10.63 3.63
C VAL A 109 11.65 -11.56 2.45
N HIS A 110 12.34 -11.13 1.40
CA HIS A 110 12.51 -11.87 0.16
C HIS A 110 14.00 -12.11 -0.12
N ASN A 111 14.36 -13.33 -0.46
CA ASN A 111 15.68 -13.67 -0.98
C ASN A 111 15.69 -13.52 -2.50
N CYS A 112 16.72 -12.87 -3.01
CA CYS A 112 16.98 -12.72 -4.44
C CYS A 112 17.74 -13.94 -4.94
N GLN A 113 17.15 -14.68 -5.87
CA GLN A 113 17.73 -15.91 -6.43
C GLN A 113 17.94 -15.75 -7.93
N ALA A 114 19.01 -16.35 -8.46
CA ALA A 114 19.19 -16.47 -9.90
C ALA A 114 18.42 -17.70 -10.41
N LEU A 115 17.42 -17.49 -11.25
CA LEU A 115 16.64 -18.54 -11.89
C LEU A 115 16.53 -18.25 -13.39
N GLY A 116 17.03 -19.17 -14.23
CA GLY A 116 16.93 -19.03 -15.69
C GLY A 116 17.62 -17.78 -16.26
N GLY A 117 18.66 -17.25 -15.59
CA GLY A 117 19.35 -16.03 -15.99
C GLY A 117 18.66 -14.72 -15.55
N GLN A 118 17.58 -14.81 -14.78
CA GLN A 118 16.87 -13.68 -14.18
C GLN A 118 16.99 -13.71 -12.66
N VAL A 119 16.87 -12.55 -12.02
CA VAL A 119 16.77 -12.46 -10.57
C VAL A 119 15.30 -12.50 -10.18
N VAL A 120 14.94 -13.47 -9.33
CA VAL A 120 13.59 -13.67 -8.83
C VAL A 120 13.54 -13.45 -7.32
N LEU A 121 12.43 -12.91 -6.84
CA LEU A 121 12.14 -12.79 -5.42
C LEU A 121 11.49 -14.08 -4.92
N SER A 122 11.98 -14.59 -3.80
CA SER A 122 11.44 -15.75 -3.11
C SER A 122 11.22 -15.40 -1.65
N GLU A 123 10.06 -15.74 -1.08
CA GLU A 123 9.79 -15.47 0.34
C GLU A 123 10.82 -16.20 1.23
N ALA A 124 11.52 -15.44 2.07
CA ALA A 124 12.54 -15.95 2.98
C ALA A 124 11.93 -16.47 4.30
N THR A 125 10.85 -15.83 4.75
CA THR A 125 10.07 -16.15 5.94
C THR A 125 8.63 -15.73 5.72
N CYS A 126 7.69 -16.35 6.45
CA CYS A 126 6.29 -15.96 6.41
C CYS A 126 6.12 -14.46 6.66
N ALA A 127 5.31 -13.81 5.82
CA ALA A 127 4.87 -12.44 6.04
C ALA A 127 4.25 -12.24 7.44
N GLU A 128 4.62 -11.13 8.09
CA GLU A 128 4.01 -10.70 9.35
C GLU A 128 3.26 -9.39 9.15
N GLY A 129 2.13 -9.24 9.84
CA GLY A 129 1.29 -8.06 9.78
C GLY A 129 0.77 -7.67 11.15
N ALA A 130 0.72 -6.37 11.43
CA ALA A 130 0.21 -5.84 12.69
C ALA A 130 -0.80 -4.71 12.44
N LEU A 131 -1.80 -4.61 13.33
CA LEU A 131 -2.76 -3.50 13.31
C LEU A 131 -2.13 -2.27 13.97
N CYS A 132 -1.28 -1.58 13.23
CA CYS A 132 -0.56 -0.39 13.70
C CYS A 132 -0.37 0.67 12.61
N GLY A 133 -1.23 0.68 11.58
CA GLY A 133 -1.19 1.68 10.51
C GLY A 133 -1.63 3.09 10.95
N SER A 134 -1.71 4.00 9.98
CA SER A 134 -2.03 5.43 10.15
C SER A 134 -3.28 5.74 10.99
N VAL A 135 -4.30 4.86 10.99
CA VAL A 135 -5.53 5.00 11.78
C VAL A 135 -5.26 5.04 13.30
N TYR A 136 -4.17 4.43 13.76
CA TYR A 136 -3.77 4.49 15.16
C TYR A 136 -3.20 5.86 15.53
N VAL A 137 -2.53 6.53 14.59
CA VAL A 137 -2.11 7.92 14.76
C VAL A 137 -3.35 8.83 14.87
N ASP A 138 -4.38 8.59 14.06
CA ASP A 138 -5.65 9.34 14.12
C ASP A 138 -6.39 9.13 15.44
N LYS A 139 -6.36 7.90 15.95
CA LYS A 139 -6.91 7.56 17.26
C LYS A 139 -6.21 8.33 18.38
N GLU A 140 -4.89 8.40 18.36
CA GLU A 140 -4.12 9.14 19.37
C GLU A 140 -4.34 10.66 19.27
N PHE A 141 -4.40 11.21 18.05
CA PHE A 141 -4.80 12.60 17.86
C PHE A 141 -6.19 12.88 18.43
N ARG A 142 -7.17 12.03 18.13
CA ARG A 142 -8.54 12.20 18.66
C ARG A 142 -8.57 12.13 20.18
N SER A 143 -7.81 11.22 20.78
CA SER A 143 -7.65 11.09 22.23
C SER A 143 -7.04 12.35 22.84
N PHE A 144 -5.97 12.87 22.23
CA PHE A 144 -5.34 14.12 22.61
C PHE A 144 -6.31 15.30 22.53
N TYR A 145 -6.99 15.47 21.39
CA TYR A 145 -7.93 16.57 21.18
C TYR A 145 -9.10 16.52 22.16
N ARG A 146 -9.66 15.32 22.42
CA ARG A 146 -10.69 15.08 23.44
C ARG A 146 -10.25 15.53 24.83
N LYS A 147 -9.00 15.24 25.22
CA LYS A 147 -8.44 15.68 26.51
C LYS A 147 -8.23 17.19 26.54
N ALA A 148 -7.71 17.77 25.47
CA ALA A 148 -7.37 19.19 25.39
C ALA A 148 -8.58 20.13 25.51
N VAL A 149 -9.71 19.78 24.86
CA VAL A 149 -10.94 20.60 24.89
C VAL A 149 -11.90 20.24 26.03
N GLY A 150 -11.55 19.22 26.82
CA GLY A 150 -12.39 18.66 27.88
C GLY A 150 -13.30 17.54 27.37
N GLU A 151 -13.23 16.40 28.05
CA GLU A 151 -13.84 15.15 27.61
C GLU A 151 -15.36 15.24 27.41
N ALA A 152 -16.08 15.83 28.38
CA ALA A 152 -17.53 15.95 28.32
C ALA A 152 -18.00 16.87 27.18
N ALA A 153 -17.27 17.96 26.93
CA ALA A 153 -17.58 18.88 25.84
C ALA A 153 -17.35 18.22 24.48
N PHE A 154 -16.21 17.54 24.33
CA PHE A 154 -15.88 16.79 23.13
C PHE A 154 -16.90 15.69 22.84
N ASP A 155 -17.23 14.85 23.82
CA ASP A 155 -18.12 13.71 23.61
C ASP A 155 -19.54 14.15 23.23
N LYS A 156 -20.03 15.24 23.84
CA LYS A 156 -21.30 15.85 23.45
C LYS A 156 -21.25 16.39 22.03
N TRP A 157 -20.25 17.22 21.71
CA TRP A 157 -20.08 17.81 20.38
C TRP A 157 -19.93 16.75 19.28
N ALA A 158 -19.04 15.77 19.48
CA ALA A 158 -18.80 14.68 18.54
C ALA A 158 -20.05 13.83 18.24
N LYS A 159 -20.97 13.74 19.20
CA LYS A 159 -22.24 13.03 19.05
C LYS A 159 -23.28 13.88 18.31
N ASP A 160 -23.41 15.15 18.72
CA ASP A 160 -24.44 16.06 18.23
C ASP A 160 -24.13 16.58 16.82
N ASP A 161 -22.85 16.73 16.48
CA ASP A 161 -22.39 17.22 15.18
C ASP A 161 -21.23 16.39 14.62
N ARG A 162 -21.60 15.26 13.99
CA ARG A 162 -20.63 14.38 13.33
C ARG A 162 -19.95 15.02 12.12
N ALA A 163 -20.60 15.99 11.47
CA ALA A 163 -20.08 16.63 10.28
C ALA A 163 -18.90 17.54 10.62
N SER A 164 -19.01 18.35 11.67
CA SER A 164 -17.86 19.16 12.11
C SER A 164 -16.73 18.32 12.70
N LEU A 165 -17.03 17.21 13.39
CA LEU A 165 -15.98 16.25 13.77
C LEU A 165 -15.24 15.69 12.53
N GLN A 166 -15.98 15.34 11.48
CA GLN A 166 -15.38 14.87 10.24
C GLN A 166 -14.51 15.94 9.59
N GLN A 167 -14.91 17.21 9.61
CA GLN A 167 -14.09 18.33 9.13
C GLN A 167 -12.77 18.45 9.91
N VAL A 168 -12.82 18.36 11.24
CA VAL A 168 -11.60 18.37 12.08
C VAL A 168 -10.68 17.20 11.70
N MET A 169 -11.22 16.00 11.52
CA MET A 169 -10.42 14.83 11.12
C MET A 169 -9.86 14.97 9.70
N GLN A 170 -10.57 15.63 8.77
CA GLN A 170 -10.06 15.93 7.43
C GLN A 170 -8.92 16.95 7.47
N GLU A 171 -9.00 17.98 8.30
CA GLU A 171 -7.89 18.93 8.48
C GLU A 171 -6.69 18.27 9.15
N TRP A 172 -6.93 17.41 10.14
CA TRP A 172 -5.89 16.58 10.75
C TRP A 172 -5.17 15.70 9.72
N GLU A 173 -5.91 15.04 8.83
CA GLU A 173 -5.32 14.20 7.78
C GLU A 173 -4.35 15.00 6.88
N LYS A 174 -4.73 16.23 6.49
CA LYS A 174 -3.88 17.13 5.70
C LYS A 174 -2.59 17.50 6.45
N ILE A 175 -2.69 17.79 7.74
CA ILE A 175 -1.53 18.13 8.58
C ILE A 175 -0.62 16.92 8.72
N LYS A 176 -1.18 15.75 9.04
CA LYS A 176 -0.44 14.49 9.17
C LYS A 176 0.33 14.17 7.89
N CYS A 177 -0.33 14.23 6.74
CA CYS A 177 0.28 13.92 5.44
C CYS A 177 1.33 14.95 4.97
N SER A 178 1.30 16.19 5.48
CA SER A 178 2.31 17.22 5.17
C SER A 178 3.41 17.33 6.22
N TYR A 179 3.35 16.55 7.30
CA TYR A 179 4.30 16.63 8.41
C TYR A 179 5.74 16.39 7.94
N ALA A 180 5.96 15.38 7.10
CA ALA A 180 7.29 14.99 6.66
C ALA A 180 7.98 16.04 5.78
N SER A 181 7.25 16.66 4.84
CA SER A 181 7.79 17.74 4.01
C SER A 181 8.11 19.00 4.81
N ASN A 182 7.36 19.26 5.87
CA ASN A 182 7.54 20.44 6.73
C ASN A 182 8.66 20.27 7.76
N HIS A 183 9.07 19.03 8.05
CA HIS A 183 10.05 18.70 9.10
C HIS A 183 11.16 17.75 8.63
N ALA A 184 11.54 17.81 7.36
CA ALA A 184 12.51 16.90 6.75
C ALA A 184 13.83 16.75 7.55
N SER A 185 14.32 17.84 8.15
CA SER A 185 15.51 17.82 9.02
C SER A 185 15.30 17.08 10.34
N GLY A 186 14.12 17.20 10.96
CA GLY A 186 13.79 16.51 12.21
C GLY A 186 13.56 15.00 12.00
N LEU A 187 13.02 14.61 10.85
CA LEU A 187 12.84 13.21 10.48
C LEU A 187 14.17 12.49 10.24
N ALA A 188 15.09 13.12 9.50
CA ALA A 188 16.44 12.58 9.31
C ALA A 188 17.16 12.38 10.65
N GLN A 189 17.01 13.33 11.57
CA GLN A 189 17.57 13.23 12.92
C GLN A 189 16.92 12.10 13.74
N SER A 190 15.60 11.94 13.65
CA SER A 190 14.86 10.90 14.37
C SER A 190 15.17 9.49 13.83
N LEU A 191 15.30 9.35 12.51
CA LEU A 191 15.72 8.10 11.86
C LEU A 191 17.18 7.76 12.18
N GLY A 192 18.05 8.78 12.27
CA GLY A 192 19.43 8.61 12.74
C GLY A 192 19.50 8.13 14.19
N GLN A 193 18.63 8.61 15.07
CA GLN A 193 18.52 8.13 16.45
C GLN A 193 18.01 6.69 16.56
N LEU A 194 17.23 6.23 15.57
CA LEU A 194 16.73 4.86 15.49
C LEU A 194 17.69 3.90 14.76
N ASN A 195 18.90 4.35 14.35
CA ASN A 195 19.82 3.59 13.50
C ASN A 195 19.19 3.09 12.18
N LEU A 196 18.16 3.78 11.67
CA LEU A 196 17.50 3.47 10.40
C LEU A 196 17.99 4.36 9.24
N GLY A 197 18.96 5.24 9.49
CA GLY A 197 19.64 5.98 8.43
C GLY A 197 20.50 5.05 7.56
N ALA A 198 20.55 5.30 6.26
CA ALA A 198 21.46 4.60 5.36
C ALA A 198 22.91 4.76 5.88
N SER A 199 23.50 3.68 6.38
CA SER A 199 24.93 3.64 6.63
C SER A 199 25.62 3.70 5.28
N GLU A 200 26.50 4.68 5.09
CA GLU A 200 27.44 4.65 3.98
C GLU A 200 28.18 3.30 4.03
N PRO A 201 28.38 2.62 2.88
CA PRO A 201 29.18 1.41 2.84
C PRO A 201 30.61 1.78 3.27
N ASN A 202 30.97 1.40 4.49
CA ASN A 202 32.33 1.51 4.99
C ASN A 202 33.26 0.80 4.00
N SER A 203 34.02 1.62 3.28
CA SER A 203 35.10 1.22 2.40
C SER A 203 36.28 0.75 3.25
N THR A 204 36.28 -0.52 3.65
CA THR A 204 37.51 -1.21 4.05
C THR A 204 37.27 -2.72 4.01
N PHE A 205 37.51 -3.33 2.86
CA PHE A 205 38.06 -4.68 2.80
C PHE A 205 39.53 -4.50 2.40
N THR A 206 40.44 -4.73 3.36
CA THR A 206 41.83 -5.12 3.09
C THR A 206 41.86 -6.55 2.58
#